data_AF-C5YA34-F1
#
_entry.id   AF-C5YA34-F1
#
_cell.length_a   1.000
_cell.length_b   1.000
_cell.length_c   1.000
_cell.angle_alpha   90.00
_cell.angle_beta   90.00
_cell.angle_gamma   90.00
#
_symmetry.space_group_name_H-M   'P 1'
#
loop_
_entity.id
_entity.type
_entity.pdbx_description
1 polymer ?
#
loop_
_entity_poly.entity_id
_entity_poly.type
_entity_poly.pdbx_seq_one_letter_code
_entity_poly.pdbx_strand_id
1 'polypeptide(L)'
;MAGPAAAVVAVLVLAAAHGALSESSHVDFAGAVARGRTRSAPAPSSSWHGGNSTAPALEGCGCEPTPPPWRFLNEKLRSLYPVIQAFKQTITCDPLGVTATWTGTELCDSFFNGTTYYKGFYCDYPPDAPGVLTVASIDFNGFGLCAPSLAGFIDAFPDLALFHANSNNFSGDVPDLTHLQYFYELDLSNNNFSGAFPDSVVPLGGLLFLDLRFNRYAGTVPAPVFALTVEALFLNNNGFGGRIPDTFGSTGAQYLVVANNQFTGPIPRSIYNTSATLSEVLFLNNRLSGCLPYEVGLVEGLAVFDAGGNEITGPIPLSFGCLRDVEELNLASNQLYGQVPDVLCLLARNGKLGNLSLSENFFHSVGHHCMELVRSRVLDVRRNCILGFPDQRPPLECAAFYADPTKHCPFIPHIPCDLPGYKPPHPHAAAEDAAPAHGHPHQGQGGGN
;
A
#
# COMPACT_ATOMS: atom_id res chain seq x y z
N MET A 1 12.30 -17.74 -11.14
CA MET A 1 11.32 -17.23 -12.11
C MET A 1 10.22 -16.56 -11.31
N ALA A 2 10.36 -15.26 -11.01
CA ALA A 2 9.26 -14.46 -10.49
C ALA A 2 8.31 -14.16 -11.66
N GLY A 3 7.02 -14.42 -11.48
CA GLY A 3 6.03 -14.25 -12.54
C GLY A 3 5.72 -12.78 -12.84
N PRO A 4 5.14 -12.47 -14.01
CA PRO A 4 4.77 -11.11 -14.42
C PRO A 4 3.73 -10.43 -13.50
N ALA A 5 3.13 -11.14 -12.53
CA ALA A 5 2.20 -10.57 -11.57
C ALA A 5 2.89 -9.70 -10.49
N ALA A 6 4.10 -10.06 -10.03
CA ALA A 6 4.80 -9.30 -8.99
C ALA A 6 5.28 -7.92 -9.49
N ALA A 7 5.74 -7.86 -10.75
CA ALA A 7 6.16 -6.60 -11.39
C ALA A 7 4.97 -5.65 -11.64
N VAL A 8 3.76 -6.15 -11.81
CA VAL A 8 2.55 -5.31 -12.01
C VAL A 8 2.11 -4.69 -10.68
N VAL A 9 2.23 -5.42 -9.56
CA VAL A 9 1.86 -4.90 -8.24
C VAL A 9 2.86 -3.86 -7.71
N ALA A 10 4.17 -4.11 -7.85
CA ALA A 10 5.20 -3.12 -7.49
C ALA A 10 5.04 -1.79 -8.26
N VAL A 11 4.71 -1.87 -9.55
CA VAL A 11 4.43 -0.69 -10.38
C VAL A 11 3.15 0.03 -9.93
N LEU A 12 2.11 -0.70 -9.50
CA LEU A 12 0.87 -0.12 -9.00
C LEU A 12 1.03 0.58 -7.65
N VAL A 13 1.79 -0.01 -6.72
CA VAL A 13 2.05 0.53 -5.39
C VAL A 13 2.98 1.75 -5.45
N LEU A 14 4.02 1.70 -6.29
CA LEU A 14 4.90 2.85 -6.54
C LEU A 14 4.14 3.98 -7.26
N ALA A 15 3.30 3.67 -8.25
CA ALA A 15 2.51 4.69 -8.94
C ALA A 15 1.38 5.27 -8.06
N ALA A 16 0.85 4.49 -7.11
CA ALA A 16 -0.07 4.93 -6.06
C ALA A 16 0.57 5.93 -5.09
N ALA A 17 1.86 5.77 -4.77
CA ALA A 17 2.59 6.68 -3.87
C ALA A 17 3.13 7.95 -4.58
N HIS A 18 3.38 7.89 -5.89
CA HIS A 18 3.87 9.03 -6.68
C HIS A 18 2.74 9.92 -7.26
N GLY A 19 1.47 9.62 -6.95
CA GLY A 19 0.32 10.39 -7.44
C GLY A 19 0.11 10.30 -8.96
N ALA A 20 0.64 9.25 -9.60
CA ALA A 20 0.62 9.08 -11.06
C ALA A 20 -0.59 8.26 -11.56
N LEU A 21 -1.35 7.61 -10.65
CA LEU A 21 -2.55 6.86 -11.02
C LEU A 21 -3.82 7.49 -10.46
N SER A 22 -4.54 8.17 -11.35
CA SER A 22 -5.98 8.40 -11.28
C SER A 22 -6.79 7.13 -11.64
N GLU A 23 -6.11 6.04 -12.02
CA GLU A 23 -6.75 4.79 -12.44
C GLU A 23 -6.29 3.66 -11.50
N SER A 24 -7.22 3.19 -10.66
CA SER A 24 -7.07 1.87 -10.03
C SER A 24 -7.23 0.83 -11.12
N SER A 25 -6.15 0.18 -11.53
CA SER A 25 -6.28 -1.04 -12.32
C SER A 25 -6.73 -2.16 -11.39
N HIS A 26 -8.00 -2.53 -11.56
CA HIS A 26 -8.63 -3.76 -11.12
C HIS A 26 -7.61 -4.90 -10.97
N VAL A 27 -7.23 -5.26 -9.75
CA VAL A 27 -6.68 -6.59 -9.50
C VAL A 27 -7.89 -7.47 -9.27
N ASP A 28 -8.21 -8.27 -10.28
CA ASP A 28 -9.36 -9.19 -10.27
C ASP A 28 -9.10 -10.34 -9.27
N PHE A 29 -9.39 -10.08 -7.99
CA PHE A 29 -9.25 -11.05 -6.90
C PHE A 29 -10.47 -11.99 -6.75
N ALA A 30 -11.51 -11.85 -7.59
CA ALA A 30 -12.68 -12.73 -7.61
C ALA A 30 -12.40 -14.12 -8.26
N GLY A 31 -11.15 -14.44 -8.56
CA GLY A 31 -10.74 -15.65 -9.29
C GLY A 31 -10.37 -16.86 -8.43
N ALA A 32 -11.06 -17.17 -7.33
CA ALA A 32 -10.69 -18.34 -6.50
C ALA A 32 -11.83 -19.20 -5.90
N VAL A 33 -13.10 -19.01 -6.28
CA VAL A 33 -14.19 -19.93 -5.84
C VAL A 33 -15.25 -20.13 -6.93
N ALA A 34 -14.87 -20.62 -8.13
CA ALA A 34 -15.86 -21.10 -9.09
C ALA A 34 -15.27 -22.09 -10.11
N ARG A 35 -15.00 -23.33 -9.70
CA ARG A 35 -14.95 -24.46 -10.64
C ARG A 35 -15.65 -25.68 -10.08
N GLY A 36 -16.79 -26.00 -10.69
CA GLY A 36 -17.28 -27.36 -10.76
C GLY A 36 -18.72 -27.55 -10.32
N ARG A 37 -19.67 -27.26 -11.22
CA ARG A 37 -20.74 -28.20 -11.61
C ARG A 37 -21.65 -27.57 -12.67
N THR A 38 -21.36 -27.90 -13.92
CA THR A 38 -22.31 -27.80 -15.02
C THR A 38 -23.38 -28.87 -14.85
N ARG A 39 -24.66 -28.48 -14.82
CA ARG A 39 -25.78 -29.38 -15.18
C ARG A 39 -26.80 -28.61 -16.00
N SER A 40 -26.91 -29.05 -17.24
CA SER A 40 -27.88 -28.73 -18.26
C SER A 40 -29.24 -29.37 -17.96
N ALA A 41 -30.33 -28.64 -18.24
CA ALA A 41 -31.67 -29.18 -18.48
C ALA A 41 -32.54 -28.16 -19.25
N PRO A 42 -33.56 -28.59 -20.00
CA PRO A 42 -33.93 -28.01 -21.28
C PRO A 42 -35.18 -27.10 -21.26
N ALA A 43 -35.30 -26.27 -22.29
CA ALA A 43 -36.47 -25.45 -22.60
C ALA A 43 -37.64 -26.28 -23.16
N PRO A 44 -38.90 -25.88 -22.91
CA PRO A 44 -40.03 -26.29 -23.73
C PRO A 44 -40.39 -25.20 -24.75
N SER A 45 -40.45 -25.60 -26.01
CA SER A 45 -41.10 -24.88 -27.11
C SER A 45 -42.56 -25.31 -27.21
N SER A 46 -43.51 -24.37 -27.31
CA SER A 46 -44.83 -24.65 -27.87
C SER A 46 -45.42 -23.45 -28.60
N SER A 47 -45.29 -23.52 -29.94
CA SER A 47 -46.28 -23.22 -30.99
C SER A 47 -47.43 -22.25 -30.71
N TRP A 48 -47.44 -21.19 -31.51
CA TRP A 48 -48.56 -20.32 -31.81
C TRP A 48 -49.58 -20.98 -32.76
N HIS A 49 -50.87 -20.85 -32.46
CA HIS A 49 -51.96 -20.94 -33.43
C HIS A 49 -52.97 -19.82 -33.15
N GLY A 50 -53.36 -19.09 -34.21
CA GLY A 50 -54.24 -17.92 -34.14
C GLY A 50 -55.73 -18.24 -34.23
N GLY A 51 -56.56 -17.19 -34.15
CA GLY A 51 -57.99 -17.26 -34.46
C GLY A 51 -58.86 -16.13 -33.90
N ASN A 52 -58.95 -15.04 -34.67
CA ASN A 52 -60.09 -14.15 -34.97
C ASN A 52 -61.28 -13.85 -34.00
N SER A 53 -61.53 -12.53 -33.87
CA SER A 53 -62.80 -11.77 -34.11
C SER A 53 -63.93 -11.60 -33.05
N THR A 54 -64.20 -10.29 -32.79
CA THR A 54 -65.48 -9.58 -32.42
C THR A 54 -66.07 -9.78 -31.01
N ALA A 55 -66.63 -8.82 -30.26
CA ALA A 55 -67.22 -7.48 -30.49
C ALA A 55 -67.15 -6.61 -29.17
N PRO A 56 -67.58 -5.33 -29.15
CA PRO A 56 -67.19 -4.34 -28.13
C PRO A 56 -68.13 -4.30 -26.90
N ALA A 57 -67.58 -4.01 -25.73
CA ALA A 57 -68.34 -3.75 -24.51
C ALA A 57 -67.91 -2.42 -23.86
N LEU A 58 -68.80 -1.44 -24.00
CA LEU A 58 -69.20 -0.39 -23.05
C LEU A 58 -68.10 0.28 -22.20
N GLU A 59 -67.86 1.56 -22.51
CA GLU A 59 -67.17 2.54 -21.69
C GLU A 59 -67.73 2.58 -20.26
N GLY A 60 -66.93 2.08 -19.31
CA GLY A 60 -67.08 2.32 -17.89
C GLY A 60 -66.02 3.31 -17.42
N CYS A 61 -66.44 4.27 -16.58
CA CYS A 61 -65.66 5.38 -16.05
C CYS A 61 -64.20 5.02 -15.74
N GLY A 62 -63.26 5.72 -16.37
CA GLY A 62 -61.82 5.59 -16.11
C GLY A 62 -61.49 5.99 -14.68
N CYS A 63 -61.33 5.00 -13.80
CA CYS A 63 -60.27 5.10 -12.80
C CYS A 63 -58.98 4.98 -13.60
N GLU A 64 -58.12 6.01 -13.56
CA GLU A 64 -56.73 5.85 -13.99
C GLU A 64 -56.21 4.54 -13.37
N PRO A 65 -55.59 3.64 -14.15
CA PRO A 65 -55.02 2.43 -13.58
C PRO A 65 -54.02 2.87 -12.52
N THR A 66 -54.32 2.57 -11.26
CA THR A 66 -53.33 2.67 -10.18
C THR A 66 -52.06 2.00 -10.70
N PRO A 67 -50.91 2.69 -10.69
CA PRO A 67 -49.68 2.11 -11.21
C PRO A 67 -49.47 0.77 -10.50
N PRO A 68 -49.10 -0.29 -11.24
CA PRO A 68 -48.94 -1.61 -10.66
C PRO A 68 -48.02 -1.52 -9.44
N PRO A 69 -48.33 -2.21 -8.33
CA PRO A 69 -47.50 -2.15 -7.14
C PRO A 69 -46.07 -2.55 -7.50
N TRP A 70 -45.10 -1.74 -7.08
CA TRP A 70 -43.67 -2.00 -7.31
C TRP A 70 -43.33 -3.43 -6.88
N ARG A 71 -42.88 -4.27 -7.84
CA ARG A 71 -42.52 -5.67 -7.58
C ARG A 71 -41.01 -5.80 -7.50
N PHE A 72 -40.52 -6.16 -6.32
CA PHE A 72 -39.13 -6.54 -6.10
C PHE A 72 -38.98 -8.06 -6.21
N LEU A 73 -37.80 -8.52 -6.61
CA LEU A 73 -37.49 -9.95 -6.74
C LEU A 73 -37.62 -10.69 -5.40
N ASN A 74 -37.20 -10.06 -4.30
CA ASN A 74 -37.28 -10.60 -2.96
C ASN A 74 -37.32 -9.47 -1.91
N GLU A 75 -37.52 -9.87 -0.65
CA GLU A 75 -37.64 -8.97 0.48
C GLU A 75 -36.34 -8.21 0.81
N LYS A 76 -35.16 -8.83 0.62
CA LYS A 76 -33.86 -8.18 0.85
C LYS A 76 -33.67 -6.99 -0.10
N LEU A 77 -33.91 -7.17 -1.39
CA LEU A 77 -33.82 -6.07 -2.35
C LEU A 77 -34.90 -5.00 -2.10
N ARG A 78 -36.09 -5.40 -1.66
CA ARG A 78 -37.16 -4.46 -1.27
C ARG A 78 -36.74 -3.55 -0.11
N SER A 79 -36.04 -4.09 0.89
CA SER A 79 -35.59 -3.30 2.04
C SER A 79 -34.42 -2.36 1.71
N LEU A 80 -33.61 -2.67 0.71
CA LEU A 80 -32.49 -1.82 0.27
C LEU A 80 -32.92 -0.63 -0.60
N TYR A 81 -34.02 -0.76 -1.35
CA TYR A 81 -34.54 0.34 -2.16
C TYR A 81 -34.70 1.68 -1.42
N PRO A 82 -35.41 1.76 -0.27
CA PRO A 82 -35.54 3.02 0.46
C PRO A 82 -34.20 3.57 0.96
N VAL A 83 -33.23 2.71 1.28
CA VAL A 83 -31.86 3.12 1.67
C VAL A 83 -31.18 3.84 0.52
N ILE A 84 -31.20 3.24 -0.68
CA ILE A 84 -30.59 3.83 -1.88
C ILE A 84 -31.29 5.16 -2.23
N GLN A 85 -32.61 5.21 -2.15
CA GLN A 85 -33.36 6.43 -2.46
C GLN A 85 -33.11 7.54 -1.43
N ALA A 86 -32.94 7.20 -0.15
CA ALA A 86 -32.56 8.16 0.89
C ALA A 86 -31.15 8.71 0.63
N PHE A 87 -30.17 7.85 0.35
CA PHE A 87 -28.81 8.29 -0.01
C PHE A 87 -28.80 9.16 -1.27
N LYS A 88 -29.55 8.78 -2.31
CA LYS A 88 -29.73 9.57 -3.53
C LYS A 88 -30.17 11.01 -3.24
N GLN A 89 -31.00 11.23 -2.22
CA GLN A 89 -31.43 12.59 -1.82
C GLN A 89 -30.33 13.40 -1.13
N THR A 90 -29.29 12.74 -0.60
CA THR A 90 -28.13 13.41 0.00
C THR A 90 -27.07 13.81 -1.05
N ILE A 91 -27.15 13.25 -2.25
CA ILE A 91 -26.19 13.53 -3.33
C ILE A 91 -26.41 14.96 -3.83
N THR A 92 -25.35 15.77 -3.73
CA THR A 92 -25.34 17.19 -4.09
C THR A 92 -24.74 17.45 -5.47
N CYS A 93 -23.97 16.50 -6.01
CA CYS A 93 -23.45 16.55 -7.36
C CYS A 93 -23.37 15.13 -7.95
N ASP A 94 -23.69 15.02 -9.24
CA ASP A 94 -23.61 13.78 -10.03
C ASP A 94 -23.23 14.15 -11.47
N PRO A 95 -21.94 14.41 -11.74
CA PRO A 95 -21.48 14.96 -13.02
C PRO A 95 -21.71 14.00 -14.20
N LEU A 96 -21.78 12.70 -13.93
CA LEU A 96 -21.99 11.65 -14.94
C LEU A 96 -23.45 11.21 -15.06
N GLY A 97 -24.35 11.77 -14.26
CA GLY A 97 -25.77 11.40 -14.24
C GLY A 97 -26.01 9.94 -13.86
N VAL A 98 -25.12 9.33 -13.07
CA VAL A 98 -25.18 7.92 -12.67
C VAL A 98 -26.46 7.61 -11.89
N THR A 99 -26.86 8.52 -11.00
CA THR A 99 -28.02 8.37 -10.13
C THR A 99 -29.35 8.36 -10.91
N ALA A 100 -29.34 8.79 -12.18
CA ALA A 100 -30.50 8.66 -13.07
C ALA A 100 -30.87 7.18 -13.30
N THR A 101 -29.90 6.27 -13.21
CA THR A 101 -30.12 4.82 -13.29
C THR A 101 -30.78 4.26 -12.03
N TRP A 102 -30.75 4.97 -10.90
CA TRP A 102 -31.27 4.53 -9.61
C TRP A 102 -32.78 4.78 -9.52
N THR A 103 -33.53 4.18 -10.43
CA THR A 103 -34.99 4.23 -10.51
C THR A 103 -35.53 2.85 -10.88
N GLY A 104 -36.72 2.48 -10.42
CA GLY A 104 -37.22 1.13 -10.61
C GLY A 104 -36.89 0.17 -9.47
N THR A 105 -37.35 -1.08 -9.63
CA THR A 105 -37.16 -2.17 -8.66
C THR A 105 -35.97 -3.08 -9.00
N GLU A 106 -35.30 -2.84 -10.13
CA GLU A 106 -34.17 -3.63 -10.64
C GLU A 106 -32.85 -3.05 -10.13
N LEU A 107 -32.45 -3.43 -8.91
CA LEU A 107 -31.25 -2.91 -8.25
C LEU A 107 -29.93 -3.51 -8.76
N CYS A 108 -29.97 -4.63 -9.49
CA CYS A 108 -28.82 -5.50 -9.74
C CYS A 108 -28.51 -5.63 -11.24
N ASP A 109 -27.23 -5.46 -11.63
CA ASP A 109 -26.73 -5.61 -13.02
C ASP A 109 -26.82 -7.06 -13.54
N SER A 110 -26.67 -8.06 -12.67
CA SER A 110 -26.21 -9.40 -13.07
C SER A 110 -27.24 -10.37 -13.66
N PHE A 111 -28.53 -10.03 -13.79
CA PHE A 111 -29.56 -11.03 -14.12
C PHE A 111 -30.48 -10.75 -15.31
N PHE A 112 -30.56 -9.52 -15.79
CA PHE A 112 -31.50 -9.18 -16.86
C PHE A 112 -30.76 -8.59 -18.05
N ASN A 113 -30.95 -9.24 -19.21
CA ASN A 113 -30.32 -8.92 -20.48
C ASN A 113 -30.91 -7.63 -21.10
N GLY A 114 -30.88 -6.51 -20.35
CA GLY A 114 -31.52 -5.24 -20.73
C GLY A 114 -31.21 -4.06 -19.80
N THR A 115 -30.31 -3.17 -20.24
CA THR A 115 -30.32 -1.69 -20.19
C THR A 115 -30.76 -0.86 -18.97
N THR A 116 -31.32 -1.39 -17.87
CA THR A 116 -31.84 -0.58 -16.75
C THR A 116 -31.56 -1.20 -15.38
N TYR A 117 -30.29 -1.18 -14.96
CA TYR A 117 -29.89 -1.54 -13.60
C TYR A 117 -29.27 -0.33 -12.89
N TYR A 118 -29.22 -0.38 -11.57
CA TYR A 118 -28.59 0.67 -10.78
C TYR A 118 -27.08 0.59 -10.98
N LYS A 119 -26.53 1.54 -11.72
CA LYS A 119 -25.10 1.56 -11.98
C LYS A 119 -24.33 1.72 -10.66
N GLY A 120 -23.36 0.85 -10.44
CA GLY A 120 -22.54 0.77 -9.24
C GLY A 120 -23.06 -0.18 -8.15
N PHE A 121 -24.15 -0.91 -8.38
CA PHE A 121 -24.68 -1.90 -7.44
C PHE A 121 -24.59 -3.31 -8.03
N TYR A 122 -23.92 -4.20 -7.30
CA TYR A 122 -23.63 -5.56 -7.71
C TYR A 122 -24.21 -6.55 -6.71
N CYS A 123 -24.86 -7.57 -7.22
CA CYS A 123 -25.61 -8.52 -6.40
C CYS A 123 -25.03 -9.92 -6.50
N ASP A 124 -25.06 -10.61 -5.38
CA ASP A 124 -24.62 -11.99 -5.25
C ASP A 124 -25.44 -12.71 -4.17
N TYR A 125 -25.13 -13.98 -3.92
CA TYR A 125 -25.77 -14.83 -2.95
C TYR A 125 -24.93 -14.89 -1.68
N PRO A 126 -25.43 -14.42 -0.53
CA PRO A 126 -24.69 -14.45 0.71
C PRO A 126 -24.51 -15.91 1.19
N PRO A 127 -23.37 -16.26 1.82
CA PRO A 127 -23.07 -17.61 2.30
C PRO A 127 -24.14 -18.26 3.19
N ASP A 128 -24.86 -17.47 3.99
CA ASP A 128 -25.93 -17.94 4.89
C ASP A 128 -27.27 -18.18 4.18
N ALA A 129 -27.47 -17.60 2.99
CA ALA A 129 -28.68 -17.71 2.19
C ALA A 129 -28.36 -17.83 0.69
N PRO A 130 -27.77 -18.95 0.24
CA PRO A 130 -27.24 -19.13 -1.13
C PRO A 130 -28.28 -19.12 -2.26
N GLY A 131 -29.56 -18.92 -1.95
CA GLY A 131 -30.66 -18.78 -2.93
C GLY A 131 -31.37 -17.43 -2.89
N VAL A 132 -30.92 -16.50 -2.05
CA VAL A 132 -31.55 -15.17 -1.88
C VAL A 132 -30.59 -14.10 -2.36
N LEU A 133 -30.82 -13.59 -3.57
CA LEU A 133 -30.02 -12.52 -4.15
C LEU A 133 -30.12 -11.24 -3.31
N THR A 134 -28.99 -10.59 -3.04
CA THR A 134 -28.89 -9.33 -2.29
C THR A 134 -27.81 -8.44 -2.91
N VAL A 135 -27.74 -7.16 -2.54
CA VAL A 135 -26.60 -6.32 -2.94
C VAL A 135 -25.40 -6.71 -2.09
N ALA A 136 -24.38 -7.26 -2.73
CA ALA A 136 -23.17 -7.75 -2.08
C ALA A 136 -21.98 -6.81 -2.27
N SER A 137 -21.99 -5.97 -3.31
CA SER A 137 -20.94 -5.01 -3.59
C SER A 137 -21.51 -3.70 -4.13
N ILE A 138 -20.88 -2.60 -3.73
CA ILE A 138 -21.15 -1.26 -4.26
C ILE A 138 -19.82 -0.70 -4.76
N ASP A 139 -19.77 -0.38 -6.05
CA ASP A 139 -18.61 0.23 -6.70
C ASP A 139 -19.02 1.54 -7.37
N PHE A 140 -18.59 2.64 -6.75
CA PHE A 140 -18.79 4.01 -7.20
C PHE A 140 -17.51 4.64 -7.77
N ASN A 141 -16.49 3.84 -8.09
CA ASN A 141 -15.21 4.34 -8.57
C ASN A 141 -15.37 5.27 -9.77
N GLY A 142 -14.78 6.47 -9.67
CA GLY A 142 -14.76 7.47 -10.75
C GLY A 142 -16.10 8.13 -11.07
N PHE A 143 -17.14 7.95 -10.25
CA PHE A 143 -18.43 8.57 -10.52
C PHE A 143 -18.45 10.08 -10.25
N GLY A 144 -17.53 10.59 -9.42
CA GLY A 144 -17.46 12.01 -9.06
C GLY A 144 -18.67 12.49 -8.24
N LEU A 145 -19.34 11.59 -7.52
CA LEU A 145 -20.50 11.92 -6.70
C LEU A 145 -20.10 12.79 -5.49
N CYS A 146 -20.92 13.77 -5.14
CA CYS A 146 -20.77 14.53 -3.90
C CYS A 146 -21.83 14.12 -2.89
N ALA A 147 -21.43 13.65 -1.72
CA ALA A 147 -22.33 13.47 -0.59
C ALA A 147 -21.66 13.90 0.73
N PRO A 148 -22.39 14.54 1.65
CA PRO A 148 -21.82 15.04 2.90
C PRO A 148 -21.54 13.95 3.93
N SER A 149 -22.09 12.74 3.74
CA SER A 149 -21.92 11.60 4.64
C SER A 149 -22.25 10.29 3.92
N LEU A 150 -21.61 9.20 4.33
CA LEU A 150 -21.98 7.82 3.98
C LEU A 150 -22.79 7.12 5.09
N ALA A 151 -22.95 7.76 6.25
CA ALA A 151 -23.68 7.21 7.38
C ALA A 151 -25.19 7.11 7.09
N GLY A 152 -25.80 5.98 7.48
CA GLY A 152 -27.16 5.60 7.13
C GLY A 152 -27.30 5.06 5.70
N PHE A 153 -26.20 4.98 4.94
CA PHE A 153 -26.16 4.37 3.62
C PHE A 153 -25.40 3.05 3.66
N ILE A 154 -24.07 3.08 3.75
CA ILE A 154 -23.26 1.85 3.61
C ILE A 154 -23.49 0.86 4.77
N ASP A 155 -23.71 1.37 5.97
CA ASP A 155 -24.03 0.59 7.18
C ASP A 155 -25.42 -0.07 7.12
N ALA A 156 -26.27 0.33 6.18
CA ALA A 156 -27.61 -0.22 6.03
C ALA A 156 -27.72 -1.40 5.04
N PHE A 157 -26.59 -1.88 4.49
CA PHE A 157 -26.51 -3.05 3.61
C PHE A 157 -25.97 -4.27 4.38
N PRO A 158 -26.84 -5.11 4.98
CA PRO A 158 -26.40 -6.16 5.92
C PRO A 158 -25.52 -7.24 5.30
N ASP A 159 -25.60 -7.43 3.98
CA ASP A 159 -24.84 -8.43 3.24
C ASP A 159 -23.68 -7.83 2.43
N LEU A 160 -23.33 -6.56 2.66
CA LEU A 160 -22.28 -5.88 1.92
C LEU A 160 -20.92 -6.49 2.26
N ALA A 161 -20.18 -6.86 1.22
CA ALA A 161 -18.84 -7.41 1.31
C ALA A 161 -17.76 -6.42 0.87
N LEU A 162 -18.07 -5.56 -0.11
CA LEU A 162 -17.13 -4.60 -0.69
C LEU A 162 -17.81 -3.23 -0.85
N PHE A 163 -17.09 -2.17 -0.47
CA PHE A 163 -17.45 -0.81 -0.80
C PHE A 163 -16.26 -0.09 -1.44
N HIS A 164 -16.38 0.23 -2.73
CA HIS A 164 -15.37 0.98 -3.47
C HIS A 164 -15.94 2.34 -3.90
N ALA A 165 -15.23 3.41 -3.55
CA ALA A 165 -15.66 4.78 -3.79
C ALA A 165 -14.52 5.69 -4.24
N ASN A 166 -13.48 5.14 -4.87
CA ASN A 166 -12.35 5.90 -5.39
C ASN A 166 -12.81 7.06 -6.27
N SER A 167 -12.14 8.22 -6.16
CA SER A 167 -12.37 9.37 -7.05
C SER A 167 -13.82 9.88 -7.02
N ASN A 168 -14.31 10.12 -5.82
CA ASN A 168 -15.57 10.82 -5.55
C ASN A 168 -15.29 12.06 -4.68
N ASN A 169 -16.35 12.74 -4.28
CA ASN A 169 -16.29 13.90 -3.38
C ASN A 169 -17.13 13.64 -2.12
N PHE A 170 -17.03 12.42 -1.58
CA PHE A 170 -17.65 12.05 -0.31
C PHE A 170 -16.89 12.65 0.87
N SER A 171 -17.62 12.97 1.93
CA SER A 171 -17.09 13.54 3.17
C SER A 171 -17.87 13.01 4.38
N GLY A 172 -17.61 13.55 5.57
CA GLY A 172 -18.19 13.07 6.82
C GLY A 172 -17.32 11.99 7.47
N ASP A 173 -17.92 11.18 8.33
CA ASP A 173 -17.25 10.11 9.05
C ASP A 173 -17.56 8.75 8.41
N VAL A 174 -16.65 7.77 8.61
CA VAL A 174 -16.91 6.37 8.26
C VAL A 174 -17.85 5.78 9.32
N PRO A 175 -19.07 5.34 8.95
CA PRO A 175 -20.01 4.77 9.90
C PRO A 175 -19.49 3.47 10.53
N ASP A 176 -20.17 3.01 11.58
CA ASP A 176 -19.88 1.71 12.17
C ASP A 176 -20.28 0.59 11.20
N LEU A 177 -19.31 -0.25 10.81
CA LEU A 177 -19.48 -1.37 9.90
C LEU A 177 -19.32 -2.73 10.60
N THR A 178 -19.17 -2.75 11.93
CA THR A 178 -18.84 -3.96 12.69
C THR A 178 -19.92 -5.04 12.66
N HIS A 179 -21.17 -4.66 12.35
CA HIS A 179 -22.27 -5.59 12.16
C HIS A 179 -22.32 -6.24 10.77
N LEU A 180 -21.48 -5.78 9.82
CA LEU A 180 -21.44 -6.32 8.47
C LEU A 180 -20.57 -7.59 8.43
N GLN A 181 -21.20 -8.75 8.57
CA GLN A 181 -20.50 -10.03 8.75
C GLN A 181 -19.63 -10.47 7.56
N TYR A 182 -19.89 -9.93 6.38
CA TYR A 182 -19.18 -10.28 5.14
C TYR A 182 -18.23 -9.19 4.67
N PHE A 183 -18.10 -8.08 5.39
CA PHE A 183 -17.36 -6.92 4.92
C PHE A 183 -15.86 -7.13 5.01
N TYR A 184 -15.17 -7.13 3.87
CA TYR A 184 -13.72 -7.38 3.80
C TYR A 184 -12.93 -6.39 2.93
N GLU A 185 -13.57 -5.53 2.13
CA GLU A 185 -12.87 -4.46 1.40
C GLU A 185 -13.52 -3.09 1.56
N LEU A 186 -12.70 -2.11 1.93
CA LEU A 186 -13.06 -0.70 2.00
C LEU A 186 -12.07 0.15 1.21
N ASP A 187 -12.54 0.73 0.10
CA ASP A 187 -11.80 1.74 -0.67
C ASP A 187 -12.54 3.09 -0.61
N LEU A 188 -11.99 4.03 0.14
CA LEU A 188 -12.44 5.42 0.27
C LEU A 188 -11.44 6.40 -0.34
N SER A 189 -10.54 5.92 -1.20
CA SER A 189 -9.44 6.72 -1.73
C SER A 189 -9.91 7.89 -2.58
N ASN A 190 -9.10 8.96 -2.64
CA ASN A 190 -9.36 10.15 -3.46
C ASN A 190 -10.78 10.72 -3.24
N ASN A 191 -11.03 11.14 -2.00
CA ASN A 191 -12.28 11.73 -1.54
C ASN A 191 -12.00 12.98 -0.68
N ASN A 192 -13.03 13.47 0.01
CA ASN A 192 -12.97 14.63 0.87
C ASN A 192 -13.18 14.29 2.35
N PHE A 193 -12.88 13.05 2.76
CA PHE A 193 -12.90 12.66 4.17
C PHE A 193 -11.84 13.43 4.96
N SER A 194 -12.16 13.82 6.20
CA SER A 194 -11.30 14.68 7.01
C SER A 194 -11.47 14.36 8.50
N GLY A 195 -10.64 14.97 9.36
CA GLY A 195 -10.67 14.69 10.80
C GLY A 195 -9.61 13.68 11.21
N ALA A 196 -9.83 12.97 12.31
CA ALA A 196 -8.91 11.94 12.79
C ALA A 196 -9.01 10.65 11.96
N PHE A 197 -8.12 9.69 12.20
CA PHE A 197 -8.26 8.35 11.65
C PHE A 197 -9.65 7.76 12.02
N PRO A 198 -10.36 7.08 11.10
CA PRO A 198 -11.67 6.51 11.39
C PRO A 198 -11.54 5.25 12.26
N ASP A 199 -11.56 5.41 13.59
CA ASP A 199 -11.41 4.30 14.55
C ASP A 199 -12.46 3.17 14.38
N SER A 200 -13.58 3.45 13.73
CA SER A 200 -14.62 2.47 13.37
C SER A 200 -14.11 1.35 12.45
N VAL A 201 -13.00 1.55 11.73
CA VAL A 201 -12.41 0.51 10.86
C VAL A 201 -11.53 -0.49 11.62
N VAL A 202 -11.03 -0.13 12.81
CA VAL A 202 -10.16 -0.99 13.63
C VAL A 202 -10.85 -2.29 14.08
N PRO A 203 -12.11 -2.27 14.58
CA PRO A 203 -12.80 -3.50 14.99
C PRO A 203 -13.25 -4.40 13.83
N LEU A 204 -13.04 -4.01 12.57
CA LEU A 204 -13.37 -4.82 11.39
C LEU A 204 -12.36 -5.96 11.20
N GLY A 205 -12.41 -6.96 12.09
CA GLY A 205 -11.43 -8.05 12.14
C GLY A 205 -11.38 -8.95 10.90
N GLY A 206 -12.34 -8.85 9.98
CA GLY A 206 -12.38 -9.57 8.70
C GLY A 206 -11.83 -8.79 7.51
N LEU A 207 -11.36 -7.55 7.72
CA LEU A 207 -10.91 -6.69 6.63
C LEU A 207 -9.62 -7.23 6.00
N LEU A 208 -9.62 -7.35 4.67
CA LEU A 208 -8.46 -7.71 3.86
C LEU A 208 -7.86 -6.50 3.14
N PHE A 209 -8.68 -5.50 2.83
CA PHE A 209 -8.22 -4.32 2.08
C PHE A 209 -8.74 -3.04 2.72
N LEU A 210 -7.83 -2.12 3.03
CA LEU A 210 -8.15 -0.77 3.51
C LEU A 210 -7.39 0.28 2.72
N ASP A 211 -8.11 1.06 1.91
CA ASP A 211 -7.56 2.21 1.19
C ASP A 211 -8.23 3.52 1.62
N LEU A 212 -7.46 4.37 2.28
CA LEU A 212 -7.84 5.71 2.74
C LEU A 212 -7.01 6.82 2.07
N ARG A 213 -6.23 6.49 1.02
CA ARG A 213 -5.28 7.43 0.43
C ARG A 213 -5.94 8.63 -0.24
N PHE A 214 -5.20 9.73 -0.40
CA PHE A 214 -5.71 10.98 -1.02
C PHE A 214 -6.99 11.50 -0.34
N ASN A 215 -6.95 11.65 0.97
CA ASN A 215 -7.99 12.29 1.76
C ASN A 215 -7.38 13.45 2.57
N ARG A 216 -8.16 14.02 3.50
CA ARG A 216 -7.75 15.12 4.38
C ARG A 216 -7.72 14.69 5.84
N TYR A 217 -7.48 13.40 6.12
CA TYR A 217 -7.30 12.92 7.48
C TYR A 217 -6.05 13.54 8.12
N ALA A 218 -6.06 13.72 9.43
CA ALA A 218 -4.98 14.33 10.19
C ALA A 218 -4.86 13.72 11.59
N GLY A 219 -3.80 14.08 12.31
CA GLY A 219 -3.54 13.54 13.65
C GLY A 219 -2.82 12.20 13.61
N THR A 220 -2.92 11.41 14.68
CA THR A 220 -2.19 10.13 14.80
C THR A 220 -3.00 8.97 14.27
N VAL A 221 -2.33 7.98 13.67
CA VAL A 221 -2.92 6.67 13.38
C VAL A 221 -2.82 5.80 14.64
N PRO A 222 -3.93 5.22 15.14
CA PRO A 222 -3.92 4.35 16.30
C PRO A 222 -3.00 3.14 16.12
N ALA A 223 -2.28 2.75 17.17
CA ALA A 223 -1.34 1.64 17.12
C ALA A 223 -1.93 0.28 16.66
N PRO A 224 -3.19 -0.07 17.00
CA PRO A 224 -3.83 -1.30 16.50
C PRO A 224 -3.97 -1.37 14.98
N VAL A 225 -4.03 -0.23 14.28
CA VAL A 225 -4.12 -0.19 12.81
C VAL A 225 -2.93 -0.88 12.16
N PHE A 226 -1.74 -0.70 12.74
CA PHE A 226 -0.52 -1.33 12.26
C PHE A 226 -0.42 -2.83 12.60
N ALA A 227 -1.35 -3.37 13.38
CA ALA A 227 -1.46 -4.80 13.69
C ALA A 227 -2.67 -5.46 13.02
N LEU A 228 -3.37 -4.75 12.12
CA LEU A 228 -4.46 -5.33 11.35
C LEU A 228 -3.93 -6.45 10.44
N THR A 229 -4.74 -7.50 10.30
CA THR A 229 -4.48 -8.64 9.41
C THR A 229 -5.07 -8.40 8.02
N VAL A 230 -4.79 -7.22 7.46
CA VAL A 230 -5.12 -6.87 6.06
C VAL A 230 -4.03 -7.35 5.12
N GLU A 231 -4.33 -7.56 3.84
CA GLU A 231 -3.35 -7.76 2.77
C GLU A 231 -2.74 -6.43 2.32
N ALA A 232 -3.56 -5.38 2.21
CA ALA A 232 -3.12 -4.05 1.78
C ALA A 232 -3.64 -2.95 2.72
N LEU A 233 -2.73 -2.07 3.12
CA LEU A 233 -2.99 -0.89 3.94
C LEU A 233 -2.44 0.37 3.26
N PHE A 234 -3.33 1.19 2.71
CA PHE A 234 -2.97 2.43 2.03
C PHE A 234 -3.47 3.65 2.79
N LEU A 235 -2.53 4.42 3.36
CA LEU A 235 -2.79 5.62 4.16
C LEU A 235 -2.14 6.88 3.56
N ASN A 236 -1.56 6.77 2.37
CA ASN A 236 -0.74 7.81 1.78
C ASN A 236 -1.52 9.07 1.39
N ASN A 237 -0.80 10.19 1.26
CA ASN A 237 -1.37 11.47 0.82
C ASN A 237 -2.53 11.93 1.73
N ASN A 238 -2.22 12.00 3.03
CA ASN A 238 -3.06 12.56 4.08
C ASN A 238 -2.21 13.51 4.94
N GLY A 239 -2.77 13.99 6.05
CA GLY A 239 -2.09 14.77 7.08
C GLY A 239 -1.75 13.98 8.34
N PHE A 240 -1.61 12.66 8.26
CA PHE A 240 -1.28 11.83 9.43
C PHE A 240 0.11 12.14 9.97
N GLY A 241 0.29 12.04 11.29
CA GLY A 241 1.57 12.25 11.95
C GLY A 241 1.74 11.38 13.19
N GLY A 242 2.62 11.82 14.09
CA GLY A 242 3.05 11.00 15.23
C GLY A 242 4.09 9.97 14.81
N ARG A 243 4.37 9.00 15.69
CA ARG A 243 5.35 7.93 15.43
C ARG A 243 4.67 6.69 14.88
N ILE A 244 5.36 5.98 14.01
CA ILE A 244 5.00 4.60 13.67
C ILE A 244 5.32 3.74 14.91
N PRO A 245 4.34 3.02 15.48
CA PRO A 245 4.52 2.28 16.72
C PRO A 245 5.20 0.93 16.49
N ASP A 246 5.78 0.35 17.55
CA ASP A 246 6.42 -0.97 17.48
C ASP A 246 5.44 -2.11 17.13
N THR A 247 4.12 -1.91 17.31
CA THR A 247 3.07 -2.83 16.85
C THR A 247 3.09 -3.05 15.34
N PHE A 248 3.79 -2.19 14.59
CA PHE A 248 4.12 -2.39 13.18
C PHE A 248 4.70 -3.78 12.87
N GLY A 249 5.51 -4.33 13.77
CA GLY A 249 6.07 -5.68 13.59
C GLY A 249 5.04 -6.81 13.60
N SER A 250 3.79 -6.52 13.99
CA SER A 250 2.68 -7.48 13.98
C SER A 250 1.74 -7.30 12.80
N THR A 251 2.10 -6.48 11.81
CA THR A 251 1.25 -6.24 10.64
C THR A 251 1.07 -7.53 9.82
N GLY A 252 -0.19 -7.78 9.41
CA GLY A 252 -0.49 -8.80 8.40
C GLY A 252 -0.29 -8.31 6.96
N ALA A 253 -0.05 -7.01 6.77
CA ALA A 253 0.01 -6.38 5.46
C ALA A 253 1.15 -6.90 4.59
N GLN A 254 0.81 -7.25 3.36
CA GLN A 254 1.76 -7.48 2.28
C GLN A 254 2.21 -6.16 1.65
N TYR A 255 1.28 -5.21 1.50
CA TYR A 255 1.52 -3.88 0.95
C TYR A 255 1.15 -2.83 1.99
N LEU A 256 2.13 -2.04 2.43
CA LEU A 256 1.91 -0.99 3.42
C LEU A 256 2.46 0.34 2.91
N VAL A 257 1.57 1.32 2.69
CA VAL A 257 1.94 2.64 2.16
C VAL A 257 1.47 3.73 3.10
N VAL A 258 2.44 4.43 3.72
CA VAL A 258 2.22 5.60 4.57
C VAL A 258 2.85 6.87 4.00
N ALA A 259 3.19 6.83 2.71
CA ALA A 259 3.83 7.90 1.96
C ALA A 259 3.11 9.25 2.03
N ASN A 260 3.83 10.36 1.82
CA ASN A 260 3.26 11.71 1.71
C ASN A 260 2.36 12.06 2.91
N ASN A 261 2.92 11.95 4.11
CA ASN A 261 2.28 12.28 5.37
C ASN A 261 3.27 13.10 6.23
N GLN A 262 3.02 13.19 7.54
CA GLN A 262 3.83 13.90 8.52
C GLN A 262 4.31 12.95 9.64
N PHE A 263 4.48 11.65 9.35
CA PHE A 263 5.01 10.69 10.33
C PHE A 263 6.42 11.09 10.76
N THR A 264 6.72 10.91 12.05
CA THR A 264 7.94 11.35 12.72
C THR A 264 8.61 10.21 13.49
N GLY A 265 9.83 10.44 13.96
CA GLY A 265 10.59 9.44 14.72
C GLY A 265 11.19 8.33 13.84
N PRO A 266 11.77 7.30 14.46
CA PRO A 266 12.47 6.24 13.74
C PRO A 266 11.54 5.25 13.07
N ILE A 267 12.05 4.58 12.04
CA ILE A 267 11.47 3.33 11.54
C ILE A 267 11.57 2.29 12.67
N PRO A 268 10.46 1.66 13.10
CA PRO A 268 10.46 0.70 14.19
C PRO A 268 11.39 -0.48 13.90
N ARG A 269 12.23 -0.84 14.88
CA ARG A 269 13.09 -2.02 14.76
C ARG A 269 12.27 -3.30 14.61
N SER A 270 11.03 -3.31 15.11
CA SER A 270 10.11 -4.44 14.98
C SER A 270 9.75 -4.81 13.53
N ILE A 271 10.15 -4.03 12.52
CA ILE A 271 10.02 -4.37 11.10
C ILE A 271 10.59 -5.76 10.74
N TYR A 272 11.61 -6.27 11.45
CA TYR A 272 12.09 -7.64 11.17
C TYR A 272 11.02 -8.72 11.44
N ASN A 273 10.02 -8.46 12.28
CA ASN A 273 8.96 -9.42 12.58
C ASN A 273 7.98 -9.58 11.40
N THR A 274 8.04 -8.71 10.38
CA THR A 274 7.13 -8.73 9.23
C THR A 274 7.65 -9.61 8.09
N SER A 275 8.76 -10.34 8.25
CA SER A 275 9.34 -11.21 7.20
C SER A 275 8.38 -12.27 6.65
N ALA A 276 7.34 -12.63 7.39
CA ALA A 276 6.35 -13.60 6.95
C ALA A 276 5.23 -12.99 6.08
N THR A 277 5.10 -11.66 6.06
CA THR A 277 3.93 -10.96 5.51
C THR A 277 4.32 -9.87 4.52
N LEU A 278 5.24 -8.98 4.89
CA LEU A 278 5.51 -7.73 4.19
C LEU A 278 6.36 -7.94 2.93
N SER A 279 5.80 -7.56 1.78
CA SER A 279 6.49 -7.56 0.48
C SER A 279 6.92 -6.15 0.08
N GLU A 280 6.10 -5.13 0.38
CA GLU A 280 6.36 -3.76 -0.03
C GLU A 280 6.01 -2.76 1.07
N VAL A 281 6.94 -1.84 1.35
CA VAL A 281 6.74 -0.78 2.33
C VAL A 281 7.25 0.57 1.84
N LEU A 282 6.34 1.55 1.87
CA LEU A 282 6.58 2.88 1.34
C LEU A 282 6.37 3.93 2.43
N PHE A 283 7.47 4.49 2.90
CA PHE A 283 7.61 5.54 3.90
C PHE A 283 7.90 6.93 3.29
N LEU A 284 7.96 7.03 1.96
CA LEU A 284 8.48 8.22 1.27
C LEU A 284 7.74 9.52 1.61
N ASN A 285 8.46 10.65 1.60
CA ASN A 285 7.93 11.98 1.88
C ASN A 285 7.20 12.06 3.24
N ASN A 286 7.93 11.79 4.31
CA ASN A 286 7.51 11.97 5.69
C ASN A 286 8.56 12.79 6.46
N ARG A 287 8.48 12.81 7.79
CA ARG A 287 9.48 13.41 8.70
C ARG A 287 10.15 12.32 9.55
N LEU A 288 10.30 11.11 9.02
CA LEU A 288 10.97 10.01 9.73
C LEU A 288 12.43 10.37 9.94
N SER A 289 12.97 10.06 11.12
CA SER A 289 14.26 10.55 11.60
C SER A 289 15.00 9.48 12.38
N GLY A 290 16.25 9.75 12.75
CA GLY A 290 17.10 8.77 13.41
C GLY A 290 17.78 7.83 12.42
N CYS A 291 18.31 6.71 12.93
CA CYS A 291 19.15 5.81 12.14
C CYS A 291 18.31 4.80 11.35
N LEU A 292 18.81 4.36 10.20
CA LEU A 292 18.29 3.16 9.54
C LEU A 292 18.49 1.95 10.47
N PRO A 293 17.43 1.21 10.83
CA PRO A 293 17.56 0.06 11.71
C PRO A 293 18.24 -1.10 10.97
N TYR A 294 19.13 -1.79 11.68
CA TYR A 294 19.82 -2.99 11.18
C TYR A 294 18.82 -4.08 10.78
N GLU A 295 17.69 -4.12 11.48
CA GLU A 295 16.60 -5.06 11.36
C GLU A 295 15.91 -5.05 9.99
N VAL A 296 15.97 -3.95 9.22
CA VAL A 296 15.43 -3.93 7.84
C VAL A 296 16.12 -4.97 6.98
N GLY A 297 17.43 -5.14 7.11
CA GLY A 297 18.19 -6.14 6.35
C GLY A 297 17.85 -7.60 6.69
N LEU A 298 17.00 -7.83 7.71
CA LEU A 298 16.54 -9.15 8.13
C LEU A 298 15.12 -9.47 7.63
N VAL A 299 14.48 -8.55 6.91
CA VAL A 299 13.13 -8.75 6.37
C VAL A 299 13.24 -9.63 5.13
N GLU A 300 12.84 -10.89 5.27
CA GLU A 300 12.79 -11.84 4.14
C GLU A 300 11.60 -11.51 3.23
N GLY A 301 11.76 -11.72 1.92
CA GLY A 301 10.67 -11.48 0.95
C GLY A 301 10.41 -10.01 0.59
N LEU A 302 11.10 -9.04 1.21
CA LEU A 302 10.91 -7.62 0.93
C LEU A 302 11.39 -7.26 -0.49
N ALA A 303 10.45 -6.89 -1.36
CA ALA A 303 10.67 -6.52 -2.75
C ALA A 303 10.86 -5.01 -2.94
N VAL A 304 10.09 -4.18 -2.22
CA VAL A 304 10.17 -2.72 -2.32
C VAL A 304 10.35 -2.10 -0.94
N PHE A 305 11.40 -1.32 -0.79
CA PHE A 305 11.60 -0.46 0.39
C PHE A 305 11.89 0.97 -0.07
N ASP A 306 10.92 1.85 0.14
CA ASP A 306 11.08 3.28 -0.16
C ASP A 306 10.98 4.10 1.13
N ALA A 307 12.09 4.71 1.52
CA ALA A 307 12.16 5.68 2.62
C ALA A 307 12.69 7.05 2.15
N GLY A 308 12.54 7.36 0.87
CA GLY A 308 13.03 8.60 0.28
C GLY A 308 12.32 9.86 0.81
N GLY A 309 12.99 11.01 0.83
CA GLY A 309 12.37 12.27 1.25
C GLY A 309 12.00 12.28 2.74
N ASN A 310 12.95 11.92 3.61
CA ASN A 310 12.79 11.91 5.06
C ASN A 310 13.99 12.62 5.73
N GLU A 311 14.06 12.56 7.06
CA GLU A 311 15.13 13.09 7.89
C GLU A 311 16.03 11.98 8.46
N ILE A 312 16.08 10.82 7.79
CA ILE A 312 16.85 9.65 8.24
C ILE A 312 18.34 9.92 8.10
N THR A 313 19.14 9.51 9.09
CA THR A 313 20.59 9.73 9.12
C THR A 313 21.36 8.46 9.45
N GLY A 314 22.69 8.56 9.48
CA GLY A 314 23.58 7.44 9.75
C GLY A 314 24.13 6.76 8.48
N PRO A 315 25.03 5.78 8.66
CA PRO A 315 25.44 4.89 7.59
C PRO A 315 24.34 3.88 7.25
N ILE A 316 24.35 3.38 6.01
CA ILE A 316 23.52 2.22 5.65
C ILE A 316 24.11 0.99 6.38
N PRO A 317 23.33 0.26 7.19
CA PRO A 317 23.79 -0.94 7.87
C PRO A 317 24.23 -2.04 6.89
N LEU A 318 25.27 -2.81 7.23
CA LEU A 318 25.76 -3.90 6.37
C LEU A 318 24.72 -5.02 6.17
N SER A 319 23.74 -5.15 7.07
CA SER A 319 22.61 -6.07 6.90
C SER A 319 21.78 -5.80 5.66
N PHE A 320 21.79 -4.59 5.11
CA PHE A 320 21.06 -4.29 3.87
C PHE A 320 21.56 -5.13 2.70
N GLY A 321 22.79 -5.65 2.72
CA GLY A 321 23.28 -6.62 1.74
C GLY A 321 22.56 -7.99 1.81
N CYS A 322 21.69 -8.22 2.79
CA CYS A 322 20.93 -9.46 2.97
C CYS A 322 19.49 -9.39 2.45
N LEU A 323 19.06 -8.25 1.91
CA LEU A 323 17.76 -8.07 1.27
C LEU A 323 17.70 -8.80 -0.09
N ARG A 324 17.67 -10.13 -0.10
CA ARG A 324 17.84 -10.96 -1.31
C ARG A 324 16.75 -10.77 -2.36
N ASP A 325 15.53 -10.45 -1.92
CA ASP A 325 14.37 -10.30 -2.78
C ASP A 325 14.10 -8.86 -3.22
N VAL A 326 14.89 -7.88 -2.73
CA VAL A 326 14.65 -6.47 -3.03
C VAL A 326 14.88 -6.20 -4.51
N GLU A 327 13.90 -5.54 -5.13
CA GLU A 327 13.88 -5.12 -6.52
C GLU A 327 14.08 -3.61 -6.62
N GLU A 328 13.45 -2.86 -5.71
CA GLU A 328 13.57 -1.41 -5.59
C GLU A 328 13.92 -0.99 -4.16
N LEU A 329 15.04 -0.28 -4.02
CA LEU A 329 15.48 0.33 -2.77
C LEU A 329 15.70 1.82 -2.98
N ASN A 330 14.84 2.64 -2.39
CA ASN A 330 14.93 4.09 -2.48
C ASN A 330 15.20 4.69 -1.09
N LEU A 331 16.35 5.31 -0.94
CA LEU A 331 16.79 6.03 0.26
C LEU A 331 17.16 7.49 -0.07
N ALA A 332 16.75 7.99 -1.24
CA ALA A 332 17.12 9.31 -1.71
C ALA A 332 16.57 10.43 -0.81
N SER A 333 17.18 11.61 -0.88
CA SER A 333 16.69 12.80 -0.18
C SER A 333 16.57 12.57 1.33
N ASN A 334 17.68 12.18 1.95
CA ASN A 334 17.82 11.95 3.39
C ASN A 334 19.14 12.60 3.88
N GLN A 335 19.52 12.30 5.12
CA GLN A 335 20.77 12.73 5.75
C GLN A 335 21.73 11.54 5.98
N LEU A 336 21.69 10.52 5.11
CA LEU A 336 22.56 9.35 5.19
C LEU A 336 23.99 9.71 4.79
N TYR A 337 24.98 9.06 5.41
CA TYR A 337 26.38 9.41 5.22
C TYR A 337 27.31 8.19 5.32
N GLY A 338 28.61 8.43 5.16
CA GLY A 338 29.62 7.38 5.18
C GLY A 338 29.90 6.80 3.79
N GLN A 339 30.48 5.61 3.76
CA GLN A 339 30.69 4.84 2.54
C GLN A 339 29.43 4.05 2.20
N VAL A 340 29.03 4.04 0.93
CA VAL A 340 27.98 3.13 0.43
C VAL A 340 28.49 1.68 0.57
N PRO A 341 27.83 0.81 1.35
CA PRO A 341 28.30 -0.55 1.57
C PRO A 341 28.38 -1.33 0.26
N ASP A 342 29.56 -1.83 -0.10
CA ASP A 342 29.73 -2.59 -1.35
C ASP A 342 28.90 -3.89 -1.38
N VAL A 343 28.58 -4.43 -0.18
CA VAL A 343 27.67 -5.55 0.02
C VAL A 343 26.24 -5.28 -0.44
N LEU A 344 25.78 -4.03 -0.35
CA LEU A 344 24.45 -3.65 -0.82
C LEU A 344 24.38 -3.75 -2.35
N CYS A 345 25.43 -3.29 -3.04
CA CYS A 345 25.49 -3.30 -4.50
C CYS A 345 25.68 -4.71 -5.09
N LEU A 346 26.11 -5.69 -4.29
CA LEU A 346 26.13 -7.09 -4.69
C LEU A 346 24.72 -7.66 -4.91
N LEU A 347 23.66 -7.05 -4.35
CA LEU A 347 22.28 -7.48 -4.57
C LEU A 347 21.83 -7.36 -6.03
N ALA A 348 22.38 -6.42 -6.80
CA ALA A 348 22.07 -6.31 -8.23
C ALA A 348 22.69 -7.45 -9.06
N ARG A 349 23.73 -8.11 -8.53
CA ARG A 349 24.40 -9.24 -9.18
C ARG A 349 23.89 -10.60 -8.68
N ASN A 350 23.68 -10.70 -7.38
CA ASN A 350 23.38 -11.95 -6.69
C ASN A 350 21.93 -12.05 -6.19
N GLY A 351 21.13 -11.01 -6.38
CA GLY A 351 19.72 -10.91 -5.98
C GLY A 351 18.86 -10.34 -7.11
N LYS A 352 17.82 -9.58 -6.76
CA LYS A 352 16.85 -9.03 -7.71
C LYS A 352 16.91 -7.50 -7.90
N LEU A 353 17.86 -6.83 -7.25
CA LEU A 353 17.89 -5.36 -7.20
C LEU A 353 18.05 -4.76 -8.60
N GLY A 354 17.00 -4.10 -9.07
CA GLY A 354 16.94 -3.42 -10.37
C GLY A 354 17.08 -1.91 -10.28
N ASN A 355 16.69 -1.32 -9.14
CA ASN A 355 16.74 0.13 -8.92
C ASN A 355 17.22 0.46 -7.50
N LEU A 356 18.30 1.22 -7.40
CA LEU A 356 18.87 1.70 -6.14
C LEU A 356 19.06 3.21 -6.17
N SER A 357 18.26 3.94 -5.40
CA SER A 357 18.36 5.40 -5.34
C SER A 357 18.95 5.86 -4.01
N LEU A 358 20.15 6.43 -4.05
CA LEU A 358 20.87 7.01 -2.92
C LEU A 358 21.15 8.50 -3.11
N SER A 359 20.50 9.14 -4.09
CA SER A 359 20.74 10.54 -4.43
C SER A 359 20.33 11.49 -3.29
N GLU A 360 20.84 12.72 -3.32
CA GLU A 360 20.48 13.75 -2.33
C GLU A 360 20.79 13.35 -0.88
N ASN A 361 21.92 12.68 -0.64
CA ASN A 361 22.43 12.31 0.70
C ASN A 361 23.83 12.92 0.93
N PHE A 362 24.58 12.43 1.91
CA PHE A 362 25.92 12.89 2.25
C PHE A 362 26.98 11.77 2.14
N PHE A 363 26.76 10.73 1.32
CA PHE A 363 27.75 9.66 1.12
C PHE A 363 29.07 10.23 0.60
N HIS A 364 30.21 9.78 1.15
CA HIS A 364 31.53 10.32 0.77
C HIS A 364 32.32 9.40 -0.17
N SER A 365 31.95 8.12 -0.29
CA SER A 365 32.62 7.16 -1.17
C SER A 365 31.72 5.98 -1.55
N VAL A 366 32.08 5.32 -2.64
CA VAL A 366 31.45 4.08 -3.13
C VAL A 366 32.53 3.01 -3.35
N GLY A 367 32.16 1.74 -3.13
CA GLY A 367 33.02 0.60 -3.44
C GLY A 367 33.07 0.24 -4.92
N HIS A 368 33.86 -0.78 -5.27
CA HIS A 368 34.05 -1.21 -6.66
C HIS A 368 32.75 -1.71 -7.30
N HIS A 369 31.96 -2.53 -6.59
CA HIS A 369 30.70 -3.07 -7.13
C HIS A 369 29.65 -1.97 -7.26
N CYS A 370 29.59 -1.04 -6.31
CA CYS A 370 28.71 0.12 -6.43
C CYS A 370 29.07 1.02 -7.62
N MET A 371 30.37 1.21 -7.91
CA MET A 371 30.80 2.00 -9.07
C MET A 371 30.35 1.39 -10.40
N GLU A 372 30.27 0.06 -10.50
CA GLU A 372 29.67 -0.62 -11.66
C GLU A 372 28.19 -0.29 -11.83
N LEU A 373 27.43 -0.28 -10.73
CA LEU A 373 26.00 0.07 -10.75
C LEU A 373 25.72 1.54 -11.10
N VAL A 374 26.61 2.45 -10.71
CA VAL A 374 26.51 3.86 -11.12
C VAL A 374 26.68 3.96 -12.64
N ARG A 375 27.64 3.23 -13.22
CA ARG A 375 27.88 3.21 -14.67
C ARG A 375 26.72 2.59 -15.45
N SER A 376 26.08 1.56 -14.90
CA SER A 376 24.91 0.91 -15.52
C SER A 376 23.58 1.61 -15.24
N ARG A 377 23.58 2.73 -14.49
CA ARG A 377 22.39 3.51 -14.09
C ARG A 377 21.40 2.76 -13.20
N VAL A 378 21.83 1.67 -12.56
CA VAL A 378 21.06 0.99 -11.52
C VAL A 378 21.16 1.75 -10.20
N LEU A 379 22.31 2.37 -9.91
CA LEU A 379 22.55 3.14 -8.70
C LEU A 379 22.64 4.66 -9.00
N ASP A 380 21.72 5.45 -8.43
CA ASP A 380 21.79 6.91 -8.45
C ASP A 380 22.47 7.44 -7.18
N VAL A 381 23.60 8.13 -7.35
CA VAL A 381 24.37 8.80 -6.27
C VAL A 381 24.54 10.29 -6.51
N ARG A 382 23.71 10.90 -7.37
CA ARG A 382 23.77 12.36 -7.60
C ARG A 382 23.51 13.10 -6.29
N ARG A 383 24.12 14.28 -6.16
CA ARG A 383 23.94 15.19 -5.02
C ARG A 383 24.29 14.54 -3.69
N ASN A 384 25.47 13.90 -3.68
CA ASN A 384 26.17 13.39 -2.50
C ASN A 384 27.48 14.15 -2.27
N CYS A 385 28.36 13.62 -1.42
CA CYS A 385 29.69 14.17 -1.11
C CYS A 385 30.83 13.31 -1.68
N ILE A 386 30.61 12.63 -2.81
CA ILE A 386 31.55 11.67 -3.38
C ILE A 386 32.56 12.39 -4.27
N LEU A 387 33.82 12.47 -3.83
CA LEU A 387 34.87 13.14 -4.59
C LEU A 387 35.08 12.49 -5.97
N GLY A 388 35.14 13.33 -7.01
CA GLY A 388 35.42 12.90 -8.39
C GLY A 388 34.20 12.40 -9.18
N PHE A 389 33.00 12.38 -8.60
CA PHE A 389 31.76 12.06 -9.30
C PHE A 389 31.09 13.33 -9.84
N PRO A 390 30.30 13.24 -10.93
CA PRO A 390 29.51 14.37 -11.42
C PRO A 390 28.32 14.68 -10.51
N ASP A 391 27.78 15.90 -10.64
CA ASP A 391 26.55 16.37 -9.99
C ASP A 391 26.53 16.21 -8.46
N GLN A 392 27.64 16.44 -7.78
CA GLN A 392 27.77 16.31 -6.32
C GLN A 392 27.44 17.62 -5.60
N ARG A 393 27.18 17.53 -4.28
CA ARG A 393 26.95 18.69 -3.40
C ARG A 393 28.18 19.61 -3.37
N PRO A 394 27.99 20.90 -3.11
CA PRO A 394 29.10 21.83 -2.88
C PRO A 394 30.01 21.33 -1.74
N PRO A 395 31.35 21.41 -1.89
CA PRO A 395 32.29 20.95 -0.86
C PRO A 395 32.08 21.60 0.52
N LEU A 396 31.66 22.87 0.56
CA LEU A 396 31.38 23.58 1.82
C LEU A 396 30.18 22.99 2.55
N GLU A 397 29.15 22.56 1.83
CA GLU A 397 27.97 21.92 2.41
C GLU A 397 28.35 20.55 3.02
N CYS A 398 29.14 19.76 2.30
CA CYS A 398 29.68 18.50 2.79
C CYS A 398 30.57 18.70 4.04
N ALA A 399 31.49 19.67 4.01
CA ALA A 399 32.37 19.96 5.14
C ALA A 399 31.57 20.40 6.38
N ALA A 400 30.52 21.21 6.19
CA ALA A 400 29.64 21.63 7.27
C ALA A 400 28.86 20.44 7.87
N PHE A 401 28.33 19.55 7.03
CA PHE A 401 27.63 18.35 7.50
C PHE A 401 28.53 17.44 8.35
N TYR A 402 29.74 17.13 7.87
CA TYR A 402 30.68 16.25 8.58
C TYR A 402 31.32 16.90 9.82
N ALA A 403 31.21 18.22 9.99
CA ALA A 403 31.66 18.93 11.18
C ALA A 403 30.63 18.92 12.33
N ASP A 404 29.38 18.50 12.07
CA ASP A 404 28.31 18.46 13.07
C ASP A 404 28.43 17.22 13.97
N PRO A 405 28.76 17.36 15.28
CA PRO A 405 28.94 16.23 16.19
C PRO A 405 27.60 15.59 16.61
N THR A 406 26.45 16.20 16.29
CA THR A 406 25.13 15.66 16.65
C THR A 406 24.67 14.53 15.72
N LYS A 407 25.35 14.35 14.57
CA LYS A 407 25.07 13.31 13.59
C LYS A 407 25.82 12.03 13.95
N HIS A 408 25.26 11.25 14.86
CA HIS A 408 25.84 9.96 15.27
C HIS A 408 24.82 8.82 15.22
N CYS A 409 25.20 7.77 14.50
CA CYS A 409 24.50 6.49 14.46
C CYS A 409 25.50 5.35 14.73
N PRO A 410 25.08 4.30 15.46
CA PRO A 410 25.94 3.15 15.70
C PRO A 410 26.24 2.43 14.40
N PHE A 411 27.52 2.13 14.17
CA PHE A 411 27.95 1.28 13.06
C PHE A 411 28.09 -0.17 13.54
N ILE A 412 27.36 -1.08 12.89
CA ILE A 412 27.40 -2.51 13.17
C ILE A 412 28.16 -3.19 12.02
N PRO A 413 29.42 -3.64 12.23
CA PRO A 413 30.24 -4.24 11.17
C PRO A 413 29.90 -5.71 10.88
N HIS A 414 28.72 -6.19 11.29
CA HIS A 414 28.30 -7.57 11.14
C HIS A 414 27.30 -7.74 9.99
N ILE A 415 27.57 -8.69 9.10
CA ILE A 415 26.66 -9.10 8.02
C ILE A 415 25.96 -10.40 8.48
N PRO A 416 24.62 -10.43 8.60
CA PRO A 416 23.88 -11.53 9.19
C PRO A 416 23.53 -12.65 8.19
N CYS A 417 24.11 -12.64 6.99
CA CYS A 417 23.86 -13.62 5.95
C CYS A 417 25.14 -13.99 5.19
N ASP A 418 25.13 -15.16 4.56
CA ASP A 418 26.18 -15.55 3.64
C ASP A 418 26.04 -14.78 2.32
N LEU A 419 27.13 -14.12 1.91
CA LEU A 419 27.25 -13.37 0.67
C LEU A 419 28.20 -14.07 -0.30
N PRO A 420 27.70 -14.77 -1.34
CA PRO A 420 28.53 -15.42 -2.34
C PRO A 420 29.47 -14.42 -3.03
N GLY A 421 30.78 -14.67 -2.94
CA GLY A 421 31.79 -13.83 -3.59
C GLY A 421 32.22 -12.58 -2.81
N TYR A 422 31.64 -12.31 -1.64
CA TYR A 422 32.14 -11.26 -0.75
C TYR A 422 33.31 -11.81 0.09
N LYS A 423 34.48 -11.17 -0.04
CA LYS A 423 35.60 -11.36 0.89
C LYS A 423 35.66 -10.12 1.77
N PRO A 424 35.43 -10.21 3.09
CA PRO A 424 35.63 -9.07 3.96
C PRO A 424 37.08 -8.58 3.80
N PRO A 425 37.33 -7.26 3.82
CA PRO A 425 38.69 -6.77 3.86
C PRO A 425 39.39 -7.40 5.07
N HIS A 426 40.55 -8.03 4.84
CA HIS A 426 41.35 -8.60 5.91
C HIS A 426 41.56 -7.51 6.98
N PRO A 427 41.30 -7.77 8.27
CA PRO A 427 41.78 -6.88 9.31
C PRO A 427 43.30 -6.84 9.16
N HIS A 428 43.84 -5.67 8.78
CA HIS A 428 45.28 -5.51 8.61
C HIS A 428 45.97 -5.97 9.90
N ALA A 429 46.94 -6.86 9.72
CA ALA A 429 47.99 -7.13 10.67
C ALA A 429 48.59 -5.80 11.15
N ALA A 430 48.16 -5.35 12.32
CA ALA A 430 48.72 -4.23 13.06
C ALA A 430 49.29 -4.79 14.37
N ALA A 431 50.22 -5.72 14.24
CA ALA A 431 51.17 -6.13 15.26
C ALA A 431 52.27 -6.91 14.53
N GLU A 432 53.52 -6.72 14.94
CA GLU A 432 54.73 -7.33 14.34
C GLU A 432 55.25 -6.65 13.07
N ASP A 433 55.73 -5.41 13.21
CA ASP A 433 57.08 -5.06 12.77
C ASP A 433 57.50 -3.72 13.39
N ALA A 434 57.75 -3.76 14.70
CA ALA A 434 58.52 -2.75 15.41
C ALA A 434 59.68 -3.48 16.11
N ALA A 435 60.67 -3.92 15.33
CA ALA A 435 61.94 -4.36 15.88
C ALA A 435 62.72 -3.11 16.35
N PRO A 436 63.15 -3.03 17.63
CA PRO A 436 63.95 -1.91 18.11
C PRO A 436 65.39 -2.07 17.63
N ALA A 437 65.83 -1.16 16.76
CA ALA A 437 67.23 -0.94 16.52
C ALA A 437 67.82 -0.16 17.70
N HIS A 438 68.53 -0.81 18.62
CA HIS A 438 69.64 -0.22 19.38
C HIS A 438 70.41 -1.30 20.16
N GLY A 439 71.70 -1.45 19.86
CA GLY A 439 72.62 -2.33 20.58
C GLY A 439 74.06 -2.05 20.21
N HIS A 440 74.60 -0.90 20.63
CA HIS A 440 76.04 -0.66 20.68
C HIS A 440 76.63 -1.42 21.88
N PRO A 441 77.73 -2.18 21.74
CA PRO A 441 78.45 -2.70 22.89
C PRO A 441 79.59 -1.74 23.27
N HIS A 442 79.41 -1.03 24.39
CA HIS A 442 80.52 -0.53 25.20
C HIS A 442 80.64 -1.44 26.42
N GLN A 443 81.66 -2.30 26.47
CA GLN A 443 82.11 -2.94 27.70
C GLN A 443 83.52 -2.45 28.03
N GLY A 444 83.61 -1.71 29.13
CA GLY A 444 84.83 -1.35 29.81
C GLY A 444 84.67 -1.60 31.31
N GLN A 445 85.38 -2.64 31.78
CA GLN A 445 86.09 -2.78 33.05
C GLN A 445 85.39 -2.83 34.42
N GLY A 446 85.93 -3.75 35.24
CA GLY A 446 85.80 -3.90 36.69
C GLY A 446 85.33 -5.33 37.03
N GLY A 447 86.11 -6.29 37.54
CA GLY A 447 87.25 -6.25 38.45
C GLY A 447 86.83 -6.90 39.78
N GLY A 448 87.37 -8.07 40.12
CA GLY A 448 87.16 -8.67 41.46
C GLY A 448 87.40 -10.18 41.56
N ASN A 449 88.49 -10.52 42.24
CA ASN A 449 89.00 -11.80 42.78
C ASN A 449 89.59 -12.85 41.83
#